data_AF-A0A820IN61-F1
#
_entry.id   AF-A0A820IN61-F1
#
_cell.length_a   1.000
_cell.length_b   1.000
_cell.length_c   1.000
_cell.angle_alpha   90.00
_cell.angle_beta   90.00
_cell.angle_gamma   90.00
#
_symmetry.space_group_name_H-M   'P 1'
#
loop_
_entity.id
_entity.type
_entity.pdbx_description
1 polymer ?
#
loop_
_entity_poly.entity_id
_entity_poly.type
_entity_poly.pdbx_seq_one_letter_code
_entity_poly.pdbx_strand_id
1 'polypeptide(L)'
;NNNLCQSSFCIKAAKYLINSIDQSIDPCDNFYQFTCGKWLKNNRTSEDENKWKFPGIILDENIIDLLSTNETIKLQSVMNARILYSSCINETNIEKE
;
A
#
# COMPACT_ATOMS: atom_id res chain seq x y z
N ASN A 1 -36.55 -5.94 6.05
CA ASN A 1 -35.32 -5.12 6.11
C ASN A 1 -34.10 -6.01 5.97
N ASN A 2 -33.59 -6.18 4.75
CA ASN A 2 -32.26 -6.76 4.52
C ASN A 2 -31.64 -6.10 3.29
N ASN A 3 -31.23 -4.84 3.48
CA ASN A 3 -30.50 -4.05 2.47
C ASN A 3 -28.98 -4.25 2.60
N LEU A 4 -28.56 -5.46 2.98
CA LEU A 4 -27.15 -5.76 3.16
C LEU A 4 -26.52 -6.08 1.80
N CYS A 5 -25.52 -5.31 1.42
CA CYS A 5 -24.75 -5.58 0.22
C CYS A 5 -23.87 -6.81 0.42
N GLN A 6 -24.06 -7.83 -0.42
CA GLN A 6 -23.29 -9.08 -0.40
C GLN A 6 -22.36 -9.22 -1.61
N SER A 7 -22.19 -8.17 -2.41
CA SER A 7 -21.24 -8.20 -3.51
C SER A 7 -19.81 -8.42 -2.98
N SER A 8 -18.96 -9.04 -3.80
CA SER A 8 -17.54 -9.26 -3.46
C SER A 8 -16.84 -7.95 -3.07
N PHE A 9 -17.17 -6.85 -3.76
CA PHE A 9 -16.65 -5.52 -3.44
C PHE A 9 -17.07 -5.06 -2.04
N CYS A 10 -18.36 -5.16 -1.70
CA CYS A 10 -18.85 -4.76 -0.38
C CYS A 10 -18.22 -5.58 0.75
N ILE A 11 -18.05 -6.89 0.55
CA ILE A 11 -17.42 -7.76 1.54
C ILE A 11 -15.94 -7.38 1.74
N LYS A 12 -15.20 -7.12 0.66
CA LYS A 12 -13.80 -6.65 0.74
C LYS A 12 -13.69 -5.30 1.44
N ALA A 13 -14.54 -4.33 1.09
CA ALA A 13 -14.57 -3.02 1.71
C ALA A 13 -14.92 -3.09 3.21
N ALA A 14 -15.93 -3.89 3.59
CA ALA A 14 -16.29 -4.09 4.98
C ALA A 14 -15.14 -4.73 5.79
N LYS A 15 -14.47 -5.73 5.23
CA LYS A 15 -13.29 -6.35 5.86
C LYS A 15 -12.16 -5.33 6.06
N TYR A 16 -11.89 -4.48 5.07
CA TYR A 16 -10.89 -3.42 5.19
C TYR A 16 -11.25 -2.44 6.32
N LEU A 17 -12.49 -1.96 6.38
CA LEU A 17 -12.95 -1.03 7.42
C LEU A 17 -12.82 -1.61 8.83
N ILE A 18 -13.26 -2.86 9.04
CA ILE A 18 -13.17 -3.56 10.34
C ILE A 18 -11.71 -3.75 10.81
N ASN A 19 -10.77 -3.83 9.88
CA ASN A 19 -9.35 -3.94 10.20
C ASN A 19 -8.68 -2.60 10.51
N SER A 20 -9.29 -1.48 10.14
CA SER A 20 -8.76 -0.13 10.35
C SER A 20 -9.37 0.60 11.55
N ILE A 21 -10.67 0.37 11.82
CA ILE A 21 -11.42 0.99 12.92
C ILE A 21 -11.04 0.36 14.27
N ASP A 22 -10.83 1.20 15.27
CA ASP A 22 -10.63 0.83 16.67
C ASP A 22 -11.90 1.08 17.49
N GLN A 23 -12.72 0.03 17.63
CA GLN A 23 -14.01 0.10 18.33
C GLN A 23 -13.90 0.28 19.85
N SER A 24 -12.69 0.27 20.43
CA SER A 24 -12.51 0.58 21.86
C SER A 24 -12.51 2.08 22.15
N ILE A 25 -12.48 2.93 21.12
CA ILE A 25 -12.47 4.39 21.24
C ILE A 25 -13.88 4.92 20.98
N ASP A 26 -14.37 5.83 21.83
CA ASP A 26 -15.63 6.51 21.53
C ASP A 26 -15.42 7.47 20.33
N PRO A 27 -16.18 7.35 19.23
CA PRO A 27 -16.09 8.26 18.11
C PRO A 27 -16.41 9.73 18.47
N CYS A 28 -17.24 9.97 19.50
CA CYS A 28 -17.55 11.31 19.98
C CYS A 28 -16.37 11.95 20.73
N ASP A 29 -15.51 11.14 21.34
CA ASP A 29 -14.32 11.63 22.05
C ASP A 29 -13.13 11.80 21.10
N ASN A 30 -12.87 10.81 20.24
CA ASN A 30 -11.76 10.86 19.30
C ASN A 30 -12.06 10.07 18.02
N PHE A 31 -12.77 10.71 17.11
CA PHE A 31 -13.14 10.13 15.82
C PHE A 31 -11.95 9.66 14.99
N TYR A 32 -10.81 10.36 15.07
CA TYR A 32 -9.61 9.98 14.32
C TYR A 32 -9.02 8.65 14.85
N GLN A 33 -8.89 8.49 16.15
CA GLN A 33 -8.43 7.22 16.74
C GLN A 33 -9.46 6.11 16.57
N PHE A 34 -10.75 6.42 16.64
CA PHE A 34 -11.80 5.45 16.32
C PHE A 34 -11.68 4.95 14.88
N THR A 35 -11.51 5.83 13.90
CA THR A 35 -11.49 5.42 12.48
C THR A 35 -10.17 4.83 12.01
N CYS A 36 -9.04 5.27 12.57
CA CYS A 36 -7.69 4.92 12.09
C CYS A 36 -6.82 4.19 13.12
N GLY A 37 -7.22 4.10 14.39
CA GLY A 37 -6.35 3.68 15.49
C GLY A 37 -5.77 2.27 15.32
N LYS A 38 -6.56 1.34 14.79
CA LYS A 38 -6.11 -0.04 14.53
C LYS A 38 -5.18 -0.10 13.32
N TRP A 39 -5.46 0.70 12.28
CA TRP A 39 -4.54 0.84 11.15
C TRP A 39 -3.19 1.41 11.60
N LEU A 40 -3.19 2.46 12.42
CA LEU A 40 -1.97 3.06 12.96
C LEU A 40 -1.16 2.07 13.80
N LYS A 41 -1.81 1.23 14.62
CA LYS A 41 -1.14 0.17 15.39
C LYS A 41 -0.47 -0.88 14.50
N ASN A 42 -1.14 -1.28 13.41
CA ASN A 42 -0.67 -2.33 12.51
C ASN A 42 0.32 -1.84 11.44
N ASN A 43 0.37 -0.54 11.18
CA ASN A 43 1.21 0.09 10.13
C ASN A 43 2.21 1.10 10.72
N ARG A 44 2.59 0.94 11.99
CA ARG A 44 3.76 1.63 12.55
C ARG A 44 5.00 1.13 11.82
N THR A 45 5.37 1.83 10.76
CA THR A 45 6.66 1.72 10.09
C THR A 45 7.76 1.84 11.14
N SER A 46 8.74 0.94 11.10
CA SER A 46 10.05 1.18 11.72
C SER A 46 10.49 2.58 11.34
N GLU A 47 11.02 3.34 12.30
CA GLU A 47 11.26 4.78 12.21
C GLU A 47 12.11 5.22 11.00
N ASP A 48 12.79 4.29 10.33
CA ASP A 48 13.60 4.51 9.13
C ASP A 48 12.80 4.55 7.81
N GLU A 49 11.62 3.93 7.73
CA GLU A 49 10.77 3.99 6.53
C GLU A 49 9.83 5.19 6.59
N ASN A 50 10.43 6.33 6.26
CA ASN A 50 9.80 7.59 5.87
C ASN A 50 8.28 7.56 5.64
N LYS A 51 7.61 8.37 6.47
CA LYS A 51 6.44 9.21 6.14
C LYS A 51 5.26 8.47 5.52
N TRP A 52 4.24 8.24 6.35
CA TRP A 52 2.83 8.29 5.97
C TRP A 52 2.59 7.86 4.52
N LYS A 53 2.60 6.55 4.25
CA LYS A 53 2.16 6.01 2.96
C LYS A 53 0.65 6.29 2.85
N PHE A 54 0.30 7.51 2.46
CA PHE A 54 -1.02 7.85 1.95
C PHE A 54 -1.29 6.83 0.83
N PRO A 55 -2.50 6.26 0.69
CA PRO A 55 -2.79 5.25 -0.34
C PRO A 55 -2.50 5.69 -1.80
N GLY A 56 -2.12 6.96 -2.05
CA GLY A 56 -1.66 7.46 -3.34
C GLY A 56 -0.13 7.50 -3.56
N ILE A 57 0.70 7.22 -2.54
CA ILE A 57 2.19 7.17 -2.66
C ILE A 57 2.70 5.77 -2.31
N ILE A 58 1.94 4.75 -2.69
CA ILE A 58 2.46 3.40 -2.82
C ILE A 58 2.57 3.22 -4.32
N LEU A 59 3.79 3.04 -4.85
CA LEU A 59 3.93 2.54 -6.20
C LEU A 59 3.17 1.22 -6.21
N ASP A 60 2.10 1.14 -7.02
CA ASP A 60 1.22 -0.03 -7.04
C ASP A 60 2.09 -1.30 -7.06
N GLU A 61 1.82 -2.24 -6.15
CA GLU A 61 2.58 -3.50 -6.09
C GLU A 61 2.60 -4.20 -7.46
N ASN A 62 1.55 -4.02 -8.25
CA ASN A 62 1.49 -4.53 -9.63
C ASN A 62 2.51 -3.84 -10.56
N ILE A 63 2.80 -2.55 -10.34
CA ILE A 63 3.84 -1.83 -11.08
C ILE A 63 5.22 -2.32 -10.62
N ILE A 64 5.44 -2.50 -9.32
CA ILE A 64 6.70 -3.05 -8.80
C ILE A 64 6.96 -4.44 -9.38
N ASP A 65 5.94 -5.31 -9.38
CA ASP A 65 6.03 -6.66 -9.95
C ASP A 65 6.32 -6.62 -11.47
N LEU A 66 5.58 -5.80 -12.21
CA LEU A 66 5.82 -5.58 -13.65
C LEU A 66 7.25 -5.12 -13.95
N LEU A 67 7.80 -4.24 -13.11
CA LEU A 67 9.14 -3.69 -13.27
C LEU A 67 10.25 -4.66 -12.81
N SER A 68 9.92 -5.61 -11.93
CA SER A 68 10.85 -6.61 -11.39
C SER A 68 10.91 -7.92 -12.21
N THR A 69 9.97 -8.12 -13.13
CA THR A 69 9.90 -9.35 -13.95
C THR A 69 10.89 -9.36 -15.12
N ASN A 70 11.41 -10.55 -15.45
CA ASN A 70 12.26 -10.79 -16.63
C ASN A 70 11.45 -11.10 -17.91
N GLU A 71 10.15 -10.84 -17.92
CA GLU A 71 9.31 -11.09 -19.09
C GLU A 71 9.75 -10.24 -20.29
N THR A 72 9.76 -10.81 -21.48
CA THR A 72 10.06 -10.06 -22.71
C THR A 72 8.90 -9.15 -23.11
N ILE A 73 8.89 -7.93 -22.57
CA ILE A 73 7.97 -6.85 -22.95
C ILE A 73 8.62 -6.00 -24.04
N LYS A 74 7.98 -5.92 -25.22
CA LYS A 74 8.52 -5.23 -26.39
C LYS A 74 8.30 -3.71 -26.40
N LEU A 75 7.51 -3.18 -25.47
CA LEU A 75 7.20 -1.75 -25.43
C LEU A 75 8.38 -0.98 -24.82
N GLN A 76 8.98 -0.08 -25.61
CA GLN A 76 10.18 0.67 -25.22
C GLN A 76 10.00 1.47 -23.92
N SER A 77 8.81 2.04 -23.68
CA SER A 77 8.53 2.78 -22.45
C SER A 77 8.62 1.90 -21.20
N VAL A 78 8.17 0.64 -21.27
CA VAL A 78 8.24 -0.31 -20.16
C VAL A 78 9.69 -0.77 -19.96
N MET A 79 10.44 -1.00 -21.04
CA MET A 79 11.87 -1.33 -20.93
C MET A 79 12.67 -0.19 -20.29
N ASN A 80 12.42 1.06 -20.70
CA ASN A 80 13.08 2.22 -20.10
C ASN A 80 12.73 2.37 -18.61
N ALA A 81 11.48 2.13 -18.24
CA ALA A 81 11.05 2.15 -16.83
C ALA A 81 11.72 1.04 -16.01
N ARG A 82 11.90 -0.17 -16.57
CA ARG A 82 12.63 -1.28 -15.91
C ARG A 82 14.11 -0.97 -15.70
N ILE A 83 14.76 -0.38 -16.70
CA ILE A 83 16.17 0.04 -16.58
C ILE A 83 16.31 1.05 -15.44
N LEU A 84 15.44 2.07 -15.41
CA LEU A 84 15.44 3.07 -14.35
C LEU A 84 15.20 2.43 -12.98
N TYR A 85 14.19 1.58 -12.85
CA TYR A 85 13.88 0.87 -11.60
C TYR A 85 15.07 0.02 -11.11
N SER A 86 15.67 -0.78 -12.01
CA SER A 86 16.81 -1.64 -11.68
C SER A 86 18.04 -0.87 -11.24
N SER A 87 18.25 0.35 -11.78
CA SER A 87 19.36 1.21 -11.37
C SER A 87 19.21 1.72 -9.93
N CYS A 88 17.97 1.83 -9.43
CA CYS A 88 17.67 2.30 -8.08
C CYS A 88 17.72 1.19 -7.03
N ILE A 89 17.37 -0.04 -7.40
CA ILE A 89 17.22 -1.17 -6.45
C ILE A 89 18.49 -2.01 -6.34
N ASN A 90 19.36 -2.00 -7.36
CA ASN A 90 20.58 -2.79 -7.34
C ASN A 90 21.69 -2.11 -6.51
N GLU A 91 21.58 -2.23 -5.19
CA GLU A 91 22.51 -1.67 -4.20
C GLU A 91 23.97 -2.09 -4.43
N THR A 92 24.21 -3.28 -5.01
CA THR A 92 25.57 -3.77 -5.30
C THR A 92 26.33 -2.97 -6.35
N ASN A 93 25.63 -2.16 -7.16
CA ASN A 93 26.24 -1.19 -8.08
C ASN A 93 26.36 0.21 -7.46
N ILE A 94 25.57 0.52 -6.43
CA ILE A 94 25.54 1.81 -5.76
C ILE A 94 26.69 1.91 -4.73
N GLU A 95 27.04 0.81 -4.06
CA GLU A 95 28.14 0.76 -3.08
C GLU A 95 29.56 0.70 -3.69
N LYS A 96 29.68 0.75 -5.02
CA LYS A 96 30.95 0.72 -5.76
C LYS A 96 31.47 2.09 -6.20
N GLU A 97 30.73 3.15 -5.92
CA GLU A 97 31.17 4.55 -6.04
C GLU A 97 31.60 5.10 -4.67
#